data_AF-A0AAE3AK15-F1
#
_entry.id   AF-A0AAE3AK15-F1
#
_cell.length_a   1.000
_cell.length_b   1.000
_cell.length_c   1.000
_cell.angle_alpha   90.00
_cell.angle_beta   90.00
_cell.angle_gamma   90.00
#
_symmetry.space_group_name_H-M   'P 1'
#
loop_
_entity.id
_entity.type
_entity.pdbx_description
1 polymer ?
#
loop_
_entity_poly.entity_id
_entity_poly.type
_entity_poly.pdbx_seq_one_letter_code
_entity_poly.pdbx_strand_id
1 'polypeptide(L)'
;MSTVLMVSAAAVFAAVCGALLKRGQKEIALLFSLAAAVLVFLCILPQIETLTSTFREWAELSGMPEVFGALLKALGIVLIGRITADLCKDAGESAIASGVELAVKTAVLLTALPLLNRLLSLLQEVLLL
;
A
#
# COMPACT_ATOMS: atom_id res chain seq x y z
N MET A 1 -2.77 14.50 13.13
CA MET A 1 -3.37 13.69 14.22
C MET A 1 -4.90 13.61 14.12
N SER A 2 -5.61 14.71 13.83
CA SER A 2 -7.08 14.73 13.67
C SER A 2 -7.61 13.91 12.48
N THR A 3 -6.89 13.87 11.35
CA THR A 3 -7.32 13.14 10.14
C THR A 3 -7.28 11.63 10.30
N VAL A 4 -6.23 11.08 10.93
CA VAL A 4 -6.09 9.63 11.15
C VAL A 4 -7.21 9.09 12.06
N LEU A 5 -7.62 9.87 13.07
CA LEU A 5 -8.75 9.55 13.95
C LEU A 5 -10.10 9.60 13.22
N MET A 6 -10.29 10.55 12.31
CA MET A 6 -11.54 10.67 11.55
C MET A 6 -11.66 9.55 10.51
N VAL A 7 -10.55 9.19 9.86
CA VAL A 7 -10.48 8.08 8.90
C VAL A 7 -10.68 6.74 9.61
N SER A 8 -10.08 6.53 10.78
CA SER A 8 -10.31 5.30 11.55
C SER A 8 -11.73 5.20 12.09
N ALA A 9 -12.33 6.30 12.56
CA ALA A 9 -13.71 6.32 13.00
C ALA A 9 -14.70 6.05 11.84
N ALA A 10 -14.48 6.66 10.67
CA ALA A 10 -15.29 6.41 9.48
C ALA A 10 -15.14 4.96 8.98
N ALA A 11 -13.92 4.41 9.02
CA ALA A 11 -13.65 3.03 8.63
C ALA A 11 -14.35 2.03 9.57
N VAL A 12 -14.33 2.27 10.89
CA VAL A 12 -15.04 1.45 11.88
C VAL A 12 -16.55 1.56 11.70
N PHE A 13 -17.08 2.76 11.42
CA PHE A 13 -18.51 2.95 11.16
C PHE A 13 -18.96 2.20 9.90
N ALA A 14 -18.19 2.29 8.81
CA ALA A 14 -18.44 1.55 7.58
C ALA A 14 -18.34 0.03 7.79
N ALA A 15 -17.36 -0.45 8.56
CA ALA A 15 -17.20 -1.86 8.89
C ALA A 15 -18.39 -2.40 9.71
N VAL A 16 -18.87 -1.65 10.70
CA VAL A 16 -20.03 -2.01 11.53
C VAL A 16 -21.31 -2.02 10.71
N CYS A 17 -21.55 -1.01 9.86
CA CYS A 17 -22.69 -0.99 8.94
C CYS A 17 -22.64 -2.15 7.94
N GLY A 18 -21.46 -2.47 7.38
CA GLY A 18 -21.29 -3.61 6.47
C GLY A 18 -21.53 -4.96 7.15
N ALA A 19 -21.09 -5.11 8.40
CA ALA A 19 -21.34 -6.31 9.20
C ALA A 19 -22.83 -6.50 9.54
N LEU A 20 -23.56 -5.41 9.79
CA LEU A 20 -25.01 -5.45 10.05
C LEU A 20 -25.82 -5.83 8.79
N LEU A 21 -25.37 -5.46 7.60
CA LEU A 21 -26.03 -5.85 6.33
C LEU A 21 -25.78 -7.31 5.91
N LYS A 22 -24.68 -7.95 6.36
CA LYS A 22 -24.38 -9.39 6.10
C LYS A 22 -25.46 -10.35 6.60
N ARG A 23 -26.36 -9.93 7.51
CA ARG A 23 -27.47 -10.77 8.01
C ARG A 23 -28.65 -10.91 7.04
N GLY A 24 -28.75 -10.08 6.00
CA GLY A 24 -29.89 -10.08 5.05
C GLY A 24 -29.62 -10.81 3.74
N GLN A 25 -28.70 -10.30 2.91
CA GLN A 25 -28.40 -10.82 1.55
C GLN A 25 -26.89 -10.72 1.24
N LYS A 26 -26.25 -11.84 0.90
CA LYS A 26 -24.79 -11.94 0.71
C LYS A 26 -24.25 -11.03 -0.43
N GLU A 27 -25.05 -10.76 -1.46
CA GLU A 27 -24.66 -9.91 -2.59
C GLU A 27 -24.55 -8.42 -2.22
N ILE A 28 -25.46 -7.92 -1.38
CA ILE A 28 -25.45 -6.52 -0.92
C ILE A 28 -24.27 -6.29 0.03
N ALA A 29 -23.92 -7.29 0.85
CA ALA A 29 -22.77 -7.23 1.73
C ALA A 29 -21.42 -7.12 0.99
N LEU A 30 -21.30 -7.77 -0.17
CA LEU A 30 -20.13 -7.71 -1.04
C LEU A 30 -19.99 -6.33 -1.71
N LEU A 31 -21.09 -5.78 -2.23
CA LEU A 31 -21.10 -4.42 -2.79
C LEU A 31 -20.78 -3.36 -1.72
N PHE A 32 -21.26 -3.55 -0.50
CA PHE A 32 -20.97 -2.64 0.61
C PHE A 32 -19.52 -2.74 1.09
N SER A 33 -18.93 -3.95 1.16
CA SER A 33 -17.51 -4.11 1.52
C SER A 33 -16.59 -3.51 0.45
N LEU A 34 -16.94 -3.65 -0.83
CA LEU A 34 -16.22 -3.00 -1.93
C LEU A 34 -16.31 -1.47 -1.83
N ALA A 35 -17.51 -0.92 -1.59
CA ALA A 35 -17.71 0.52 -1.43
C ALA A 35 -16.95 1.08 -0.22
N ALA A 36 -16.94 0.35 0.90
CA ALA A 36 -16.18 0.71 2.09
C ALA A 36 -14.66 0.70 1.83
N ALA A 37 -14.15 -0.30 1.10
CA ALA A 37 -12.74 -0.36 0.74
C ALA A 37 -12.32 0.78 -0.20
N VAL A 38 -13.15 1.14 -1.17
CA VAL A 38 -12.92 2.30 -2.04
C VAL A 38 -12.91 3.60 -1.24
N LEU A 39 -13.83 3.77 -0.29
CA LEU A 39 -13.86 4.93 0.61
C LEU A 39 -12.62 5.04 1.49
N VAL A 40 -12.18 3.93 2.08
CA VAL A 40 -10.94 3.88 2.87
C VAL A 40 -9.72 4.18 2.00
N PHE A 41 -9.68 3.65 0.77
CA PHE A 41 -8.61 3.94 -0.19
C PHE A 41 -8.54 5.43 -0.54
N LEU A 42 -9.68 6.06 -0.82
CA LEU A 42 -9.77 7.50 -1.11
C LEU A 42 -9.32 8.36 0.09
N CYS A 43 -9.58 7.92 1.32
CA CYS A 43 -9.15 8.63 2.53
C CYS A 43 -7.64 8.60 2.77
N ILE A 44 -6.94 7.61 2.22
CA ILE A 44 -5.49 7.43 2.40
C ILE A 44 -4.68 8.22 1.35
N LEU A 45 -5.24 8.49 0.16
CA LEU A 45 -4.61 9.29 -0.90
C LEU A 45 -3.97 10.62 -0.42
N PRO A 46 -4.65 11.48 0.36
CA PRO A 46 -4.03 12.74 0.83
C PRO A 46 -2.85 12.52 1.80
N GLN A 47 -2.83 11.40 2.53
CA GLN A 47 -1.69 11.06 3.40
C GLN A 47 -0.49 10.62 2.57
N ILE A 48 -0.73 9.94 1.44
CA ILE A 48 0.32 9.56 0.48
C ILE A 48 0.96 10.81 -0.13
N GLU A 49 0.19 11.85 -0.47
CA GLU A 49 0.75 13.12 -0.98
C GLU A 49 1.65 13.82 0.02
N THR A 50 1.28 13.82 1.31
CA THR A 50 2.11 14.43 2.37
C THR A 50 3.40 13.64 2.60
N LEU A 51 3.33 12.32 2.48
CA LEU A 51 4.51 11.45 2.56
C LEU A 51 5.43 11.67 1.37
N THR A 52 4.90 11.72 0.14
CA THR A 52 5.72 11.90 -1.07
C THR A 52 6.41 13.26 -1.09
N SER A 53 5.79 14.33 -0.60
CA SER A 53 6.45 15.66 -0.51
C SER A 53 7.63 15.63 0.47
N THR A 54 7.45 15.04 1.66
CA THR A 54 8.49 14.94 2.69
C THR A 54 9.68 14.09 2.20
N PHE A 55 9.38 12.96 1.55
CA PHE A 55 10.41 12.10 0.96
C PHE A 55 11.15 12.78 -0.20
N ARG A 56 10.49 13.67 -0.94
CA ARG A 56 11.12 14.44 -2.03
C ARG A 56 12.10 15.49 -1.50
N GLU A 57 11.77 16.17 -0.41
CA GLU A 57 12.70 17.07 0.27
C GLU A 57 13.94 16.33 0.79
N TRP A 58 13.76 15.12 1.34
CA TRP A 58 14.88 14.31 1.84
C TRP A 58 15.72 13.72 0.70
N ALA A 59 15.10 13.42 -0.44
CA ALA A 59 15.78 13.00 -1.66
C ALA A 59 16.68 14.11 -2.23
N GLU A 60 16.25 15.37 -2.17
CA GLU A 60 17.06 16.51 -2.59
C GLU A 60 18.24 16.76 -1.64
N LEU A 61 18.05 16.57 -0.33
CA LEU A 61 19.11 16.71 0.68
C LEU A 61 20.16 15.61 0.65
N SER A 62 19.80 14.39 0.25
CA SER A 62 20.68 13.22 0.25
C SER A 62 21.45 13.00 -1.06
N GLY A 63 21.13 13.75 -2.12
CA GLY A 63 21.77 13.63 -3.43
C GLY A 63 21.48 12.30 -4.16
N MET A 64 20.58 11.46 -3.63
CA MET A 64 20.24 10.13 -4.19
C MET A 64 18.72 9.97 -4.41
N PRO A 65 18.13 10.73 -5.35
CA PRO A 65 16.69 10.73 -5.56
C PRO A 65 16.13 9.39 -6.07
N GLU A 66 16.95 8.58 -6.76
CA GLU A 66 16.54 7.28 -7.28
C GLU A 66 16.25 6.26 -6.18
N VAL A 67 16.99 6.30 -5.07
CA VAL A 67 16.84 5.36 -3.94
C VAL A 67 15.50 5.62 -3.24
N PHE A 68 15.20 6.89 -2.98
CA PHE A 68 13.94 7.29 -2.35
C PHE A 68 12.73 7.04 -3.27
N GLY A 69 12.88 7.27 -4.58
CA GLY A 69 11.84 6.94 -5.56
C GLY A 69 11.52 5.43 -5.60
N ALA A 70 12.54 4.58 -5.55
CA ALA A 70 12.36 3.13 -5.48
C ALA A 70 11.70 2.69 -4.16
N LEU A 71 12.09 3.30 -3.04
CA LEU A 71 11.51 3.02 -1.72
C LEU A 71 10.03 3.38 -1.65
N LEU A 72 9.65 4.57 -2.15
CA LEU A 72 8.25 4.99 -2.27
C LEU A 72 7.43 4.06 -3.16
N LYS A 73 7.98 3.64 -4.32
CA LYS A 73 7.32 2.67 -5.20
C LYS A 73 7.07 1.35 -4.49
N ALA A 74 8.07 0.79 -3.82
CA ALA A 74 7.94 -0.45 -3.08
C ALA A 74 6.88 -0.34 -1.97
N LEU A 75 6.89 0.76 -1.22
CA LEU A 75 5.91 1.02 -0.16
C LEU A 75 4.48 1.09 -0.70
N GLY A 76 4.29 1.79 -1.84
CA GLY A 76 3.00 1.90 -2.51
C GLY A 76 2.48 0.55 -3.00
N ILE A 77 3.34 -0.26 -3.62
CA ILE A 77 2.99 -1.62 -4.09
C ILE A 77 2.52 -2.50 -2.92
N VAL A 78 3.24 -2.47 -1.78
CA VAL A 78 2.87 -3.25 -0.59
C VAL A 78 1.54 -2.79 -0.01
N LEU A 79 1.34 -1.47 0.13
CA LEU A 79 0.11 -0.92 0.72
C LEU A 79 -1.13 -1.27 -0.12
N ILE A 80 -1.09 -0.99 -1.43
CA ILE A 80 -2.19 -1.28 -2.35
C ILE A 80 -2.45 -2.79 -2.38
N GLY A 81 -1.37 -3.55 -2.50
CA GLY A 81 -1.41 -5.01 -2.52
C GLY A 81 -2.07 -5.63 -1.29
N ARG A 82 -1.70 -5.14 -0.11
CA ARG A 82 -2.23 -5.65 1.16
C ARG A 82 -3.71 -5.33 1.33
N ILE A 83 -4.12 -4.10 1.02
CA ILE A 83 -5.54 -3.70 1.02
C ILE A 83 -6.35 -4.57 0.06
N THR A 84 -5.79 -4.86 -1.12
CA THR A 84 -6.47 -5.68 -2.14
C THR A 84 -6.60 -7.14 -1.67
N ALA A 85 -5.54 -7.72 -1.09
CA ALA A 85 -5.56 -9.08 -0.57
C ALA A 85 -6.53 -9.23 0.62
N ASP A 86 -6.54 -8.27 1.54
CA ASP A 86 -7.47 -8.27 2.69
C ASP A 86 -8.93 -8.14 2.21
N LEU A 87 -9.18 -7.30 1.19
CA LEU A 87 -10.51 -7.18 0.59
C LEU A 87 -10.97 -8.47 -0.09
N CYS A 88 -10.07 -9.16 -0.81
CA CYS A 88 -10.36 -10.46 -1.40
C CYS A 88 -10.66 -11.53 -0.33
N LYS A 89 -9.97 -11.50 0.83
CA LYS A 89 -10.28 -12.40 1.96
C LYS A 89 -11.65 -12.08 2.57
N ASP A 90 -11.98 -10.81 2.75
CA ASP A 90 -13.27 -10.38 3.32
C ASP A 90 -14.48 -10.73 2.42
N ALA A 91 -14.23 -10.83 1.11
CA ALA A 91 -15.15 -11.33 0.09
C ALA A 91 -15.32 -12.87 0.11
N GLY A 92 -14.47 -13.60 0.83
CA GLY A 92 -14.44 -15.07 0.86
C GLY A 92 -13.53 -15.71 -0.19
N GLU A 93 -12.85 -14.90 -1.01
CA GLU A 93 -11.99 -15.33 -2.12
C GLU A 93 -10.51 -15.45 -1.69
N SER A 94 -10.24 -16.40 -0.78
CA SER A 94 -8.90 -16.61 -0.22
C SER A 94 -7.84 -17.03 -1.26
N ALA A 95 -8.24 -17.69 -2.35
CA ALA A 95 -7.34 -18.08 -3.43
C ALA A 95 -6.87 -16.88 -4.26
N ILE A 96 -7.74 -15.89 -4.46
CA ILE A 96 -7.39 -14.64 -5.16
C ILE A 96 -6.50 -13.79 -4.26
N ALA A 97 -6.83 -13.70 -2.97
CA ALA A 97 -6.01 -12.97 -2.00
C ALA A 97 -4.57 -13.48 -1.92
N SER A 98 -4.38 -14.80 -1.89
CA SER A 98 -3.03 -15.39 -1.90
C SER A 98 -2.28 -15.12 -3.21
N GLY A 99 -2.99 -15.12 -4.35
CA GLY A 99 -2.44 -14.71 -5.64
C GLY A 99 -1.95 -13.25 -5.64
N VAL A 100 -2.73 -12.33 -5.06
CA VAL A 100 -2.37 -10.92 -4.92
C VAL A 100 -1.15 -10.75 -4.02
N GLU A 101 -1.11 -11.41 -2.86
CA GLU A 101 0.07 -11.35 -1.97
C GLU A 101 1.35 -11.83 -2.66
N LEU A 102 1.25 -12.86 -3.49
CA LEU A 102 2.38 -13.40 -4.23
C LEU A 102 2.86 -12.43 -5.32
N ALA A 103 1.93 -11.81 -6.05
CA ALA A 103 2.24 -10.77 -7.04
C ALA A 103 2.88 -9.52 -6.41
N VAL A 104 2.45 -9.14 -5.22
CA VAL A 104 3.03 -8.00 -4.48
C VAL A 104 4.46 -8.31 -4.06
N LYS A 105 4.72 -9.50 -3.53
CA LYS A 105 6.07 -9.92 -3.14
C LYS A 105 7.02 -9.94 -4.33
N THR A 106 6.59 -10.45 -5.49
CA THR A 106 7.44 -10.47 -6.70
C THR A 106 7.67 -9.07 -7.25
N ALA A 107 6.66 -8.20 -7.24
CA ALA A 107 6.81 -6.80 -7.65
C ALA A 107 7.78 -6.03 -6.75
N VAL A 108 7.71 -6.24 -5.42
CA VAL A 108 8.65 -5.63 -4.46
C VAL A 108 10.07 -6.14 -4.70
N LEU A 109 10.25 -7.43 -4.95
CA LEU A 109 11.56 -8.01 -5.27
C LEU A 109 12.16 -7.39 -6.53
N LEU A 110 11.35 -7.17 -7.57
CA LEU A 110 11.77 -6.49 -8.79
C LEU A 110 12.17 -5.03 -8.54
N THR A 111 11.47 -4.32 -7.64
CA THR A 111 11.86 -2.96 -7.25
C THR A 111 13.12 -2.91 -6.37
N ALA A 112 13.48 -4.00 -5.69
CA ALA A 112 14.71 -4.09 -4.90
C ALA A 112 15.96 -4.35 -5.76
N LEU A 113 15.79 -4.93 -6.94
CA LEU A 113 16.88 -5.22 -7.89
C LEU A 113 17.74 -3.99 -8.28
N PRO A 114 17.17 -2.84 -8.69
CA PRO A 114 17.96 -1.65 -9.01
C PRO A 114 18.75 -1.11 -7.81
N LEU A 115 18.21 -1.23 -6.59
CA LEU A 115 18.91 -0.83 -5.36
C LEU A 115 20.14 -1.71 -5.12
N LEU A 116 20.02 -3.02 -5.35
CA LEU A 116 21.13 -3.95 -5.23
C LEU A 116 22.25 -3.63 -6.24
N ASN A 117 21.88 -3.33 -7.49
CA ASN A 117 22.85 -2.92 -8.52
C ASN A 117 23.61 -1.64 -8.13
N ARG A 118 22.91 -0.64 -7.56
CA ARG A 118 23.56 0.59 -7.05
C ARG A 118 24.53 0.30 -5.91
N LEU A 119 24.17 -0.61 -5.02
CA LEU A 119 25.02 -1.00 -3.90
C LEU A 119 26.28 -1.74 -4.38
N LEU A 120 26.14 -2.60 -5.39
CA LEU A 120 27.26 -3.28 -6.07
C LEU A 120 28.19 -2.28 -6.78
N SER A 121 27.66 -1.27 -7.47
CA SER A 121 28.50 -0.25 -8.13
C SER A 121 29.30 0.59 -7.13
N LEU A 122 28.68 0.98 -6.00
CA LEU A 122 29.37 1.73 -4.96
C LEU A 122 30.50 0.91 -4.31
N LEU A 123 30.27 -0.39 -4.09
CA LEU A 123 31.32 -1.30 -3.61
C LEU A 123 32.49 -1.40 -4.59
N GLN A 124 32.22 -1.47 -5.90
CA GLN A 124 33.28 -1.49 -6.91
C GLN A 124 34.09 -0.19 -6.95
N GLU A 125 33.42 0.96 -6.85
CA GLU A 125 34.10 2.26 -6.79
C GLU A 125 35.02 2.38 -5.57
N VAL A 126 34.56 1.95 -4.40
CA VAL A 126 35.36 1.99 -3.16
C VAL A 126 36.50 0.98 -3.17
N LEU A 127 36.33 -0.20 -3.78
CA LEU A 127 37.38 -1.22 -3.85
C LEU A 127 38.48 -0.90 -4.89
N LEU A 128 38.16 -0.08 -5.89
CA LEU A 128 39.11 0.38 -6.92
C LEU A 128 39.83 1.69 -6.55
N LEU A 129 39.50 2.29 -5.40
CA LEU A 129 40.13 3.46 -4.79
C LEU A 129 41.22 3.04 -3.80
#